data_AF-A0A932RS19-F1
#
_entry.id   AF-A0A932RS19-F1
#
_cell.length_a   1.000
_cell.length_b   1.000
_cell.length_c   1.000
_cell.angle_alpha   90.00
_cell.angle_beta   90.00
_cell.angle_gamma   90.00
#
_symmetry.space_group_name_H-M   'P 1'
#
loop_
_entity.id
_entity.type
_entity.pdbx_description
1 polymer ?
#
loop_
_entity_poly.entity_id
_entity_poly.type
_entity_poly.pdbx_seq_one_letter_code
_entity_poly.pdbx_strand_id
1 'polypeptide(L)'
;MSAKRLHIAILLVTILVPAAGARAQDYKVETFDAAAPAELAPAIRETLGSAALRVAGPEGPLCEIWLRAVVPARATAQQKLGIAYGQFEEGTLFGAIRFLRETRDFRKQLVKPGVFTLRYALHPVDGNHMGVSPIRDFLLLVPAGEDSNPVNFTRVDVVNLSKKAIGLNHPSVWSLTSGEGEHATIPELVRQEEENLWALYFRVQVQPTGGTPAPLVMGLVVVGHAPEA
;
A
#
# COMPACT_ATOMS: atom_id res chain seq x y z
N MET A 1 44.97 -7.90 71.95
CA MET A 1 45.04 -7.83 70.48
C MET A 1 43.67 -8.19 69.92
N SER A 2 42.88 -7.19 69.50
CA SER A 2 41.52 -7.39 68.98
C SER A 2 41.47 -7.02 67.51
N ALA A 3 41.27 -8.00 66.63
CA ALA A 3 41.16 -7.80 65.20
C ALA A 3 39.80 -7.20 64.83
N LYS A 4 39.80 -6.01 64.21
CA LYS A 4 38.58 -5.37 63.68
C LYS A 4 38.28 -5.96 62.30
N ARG A 5 37.10 -6.58 62.14
CA ARG A 5 36.58 -7.06 60.84
C ARG A 5 35.91 -5.90 60.11
N LEU A 6 36.50 -5.47 59.00
CA LEU A 6 35.95 -4.46 58.10
C LEU A 6 34.86 -5.12 57.23
N HIS A 7 33.60 -4.74 57.44
CA HIS A 7 32.48 -5.19 56.60
C HIS A 7 32.33 -4.20 55.45
N ILE A 8 32.70 -4.60 54.24
CA ILE A 8 32.45 -3.85 53.01
C ILE A 8 30.99 -4.14 52.61
N ALA A 9 30.11 -3.17 52.83
CA ALA A 9 28.75 -3.21 52.31
C ALA A 9 28.80 -2.85 50.81
N ILE A 10 28.53 -3.82 49.95
CA ILE A 10 28.36 -3.60 48.51
C ILE A 10 26.95 -3.05 48.30
N LEU A 11 26.85 -1.76 47.97
CA LEU A 11 25.61 -1.09 47.58
C LEU A 11 25.33 -1.43 46.11
N LEU A 12 24.38 -2.33 45.85
CA LEU A 12 23.90 -2.62 44.50
C LEU A 12 22.94 -1.50 44.07
N VAL A 13 23.42 -0.56 43.24
CA VAL A 13 22.58 0.47 42.62
C VAL A 13 21.93 -0.14 41.37
N THR A 14 20.65 -0.48 41.46
CA THR A 14 19.86 -0.93 40.31
C THR A 14 19.46 0.30 39.49
N ILE A 15 20.14 0.54 38.36
CA ILE A 15 19.75 1.58 37.41
C ILE A 15 18.51 1.08 36.66
N LEU A 16 17.34 1.60 37.03
CA LEU A 16 16.10 1.37 36.30
C LEU A 16 16.10 2.24 35.04
N VAL A 17 16.51 1.65 33.91
CA VAL A 17 16.36 2.29 32.59
C VAL A 17 14.86 2.34 32.30
N PRO A 18 14.24 3.53 32.08
CA PRO A 18 12.87 3.58 31.63
C PRO A 18 12.81 2.94 30.24
N ALA A 19 12.08 1.83 30.12
CA ALA A 19 11.70 1.30 28.83
C ALA A 19 10.89 2.38 28.13
N ALA A 20 11.46 3.01 27.09
CA ALA A 20 10.70 3.84 26.18
C ALA A 20 9.61 2.94 25.58
N GLY A 21 8.38 3.07 26.07
CA GLY A 21 7.25 2.34 25.51
C GLY A 21 7.20 2.63 24.02
N ALA A 22 7.32 1.58 23.20
CA ALA A 22 6.98 1.67 21.80
C ALA A 22 5.52 2.14 21.77
N ARG A 23 5.30 3.41 21.39
CA ARG A 23 3.96 3.87 21.06
C ARG A 23 3.52 3.01 19.88
N ALA A 24 2.44 2.23 20.05
CA ALA A 24 1.73 1.67 18.92
C ALA A 24 1.48 2.83 17.95
N GLN A 25 2.05 2.73 16.74
CA GLN A 25 1.85 3.75 15.72
C GLN A 25 0.45 3.57 15.17
N ASP A 26 -0.54 4.21 15.77
CA ASP A 26 -1.92 4.06 15.32
C ASP A 26 -2.13 4.83 14.01
N TYR A 27 -2.45 4.09 12.95
CA TYR A 27 -2.94 4.66 11.71
C TYR A 27 -4.45 4.57 11.64
N LYS A 28 -5.07 5.58 11.02
CA LYS A 28 -6.52 5.67 10.83
C LYS A 28 -6.87 6.04 9.39
N VAL A 29 -8.03 5.60 8.97
CA VAL A 29 -8.62 5.97 7.68
C VAL A 29 -9.95 6.69 7.88
N GLU A 30 -10.17 7.74 7.09
CA GLU A 30 -11.45 8.41 6.97
C GLU A 30 -11.86 8.53 5.50
N THR A 31 -13.17 8.58 5.24
CA THR A 31 -13.71 8.88 3.92
C THR A 31 -14.24 10.30 3.92
N PHE A 32 -13.96 11.06 2.86
CA PHE A 32 -14.44 12.43 2.71
C PHE A 32 -14.65 12.78 1.23
N ASP A 33 -15.58 13.67 0.94
CA ASP A 33 -15.79 14.16 -0.42
C ASP A 33 -14.65 15.09 -0.83
N ALA A 34 -14.04 14.80 -1.98
CA ALA A 34 -12.96 15.61 -2.53
C ALA A 34 -12.83 15.38 -4.04
N ALA A 35 -12.72 16.47 -4.79
CA ALA A 35 -12.37 16.38 -6.20
C ALA A 35 -11.01 15.69 -6.38
N ALA A 36 -10.91 14.84 -7.40
CA ALA A 36 -9.64 14.24 -7.79
C ALA A 36 -8.59 15.34 -8.11
N PRO A 37 -7.30 15.12 -7.79
CA PRO A 37 -6.24 16.11 -8.00
C PRO A 37 -6.18 16.62 -9.44
N ALA A 38 -5.99 17.94 -9.62
CA ALA A 38 -5.98 18.59 -10.92
C ALA A 38 -4.77 18.17 -11.79
N GLU A 39 -3.72 17.66 -11.16
CA GLU A 39 -2.50 17.13 -11.77
C GLU A 39 -2.76 15.87 -12.60
N LEU A 40 -3.84 15.13 -12.32
CA LEU A 40 -4.26 13.98 -13.13
C LEU A 40 -4.86 14.46 -14.44
N ALA A 41 -4.66 13.71 -15.53
CA ALA A 41 -5.33 14.00 -16.79
C ALA A 41 -6.87 13.94 -16.65
N PRO A 42 -7.63 14.78 -17.40
CA PRO A 42 -9.10 14.78 -17.34
C PRO A 42 -9.72 13.39 -17.52
N ALA A 43 -9.26 12.63 -18.51
CA ALA A 43 -9.74 11.27 -18.80
C ALA A 43 -9.51 10.28 -17.64
N ILE A 44 -8.51 10.51 -16.78
CA ILE A 44 -8.30 9.72 -15.57
C ILE A 44 -9.29 10.15 -14.49
N ARG A 45 -9.41 11.46 -14.23
CA ARG A 45 -10.29 12.00 -13.19
C ARG A 45 -11.75 11.59 -13.39
N GLU A 46 -12.21 11.56 -14.63
CA GLU A 46 -13.58 11.15 -15.00
C GLU A 46 -13.89 9.69 -14.65
N THR A 47 -12.88 8.85 -14.42
CA THR A 47 -13.08 7.46 -13.98
C THR A 47 -13.14 7.27 -12.47
N LEU A 48 -12.74 8.29 -11.69
CA LEU A 48 -12.61 8.19 -10.24
C LEU A 48 -13.95 8.46 -9.55
N GLY A 49 -14.12 7.86 -8.37
CA GLY A 49 -15.24 8.18 -7.48
C GLY A 49 -15.17 9.61 -6.93
N SER A 50 -16.28 10.10 -6.39
CA SER A 50 -16.39 11.46 -5.83
C SER A 50 -15.80 11.62 -4.42
N ALA A 51 -15.47 10.51 -3.76
CA ALA A 51 -14.91 10.48 -2.42
C ALA A 51 -13.46 9.97 -2.41
N ALA A 52 -12.69 10.45 -1.44
CA ALA A 52 -11.33 10.02 -1.18
C ALA A 52 -11.23 9.32 0.18
N LEU A 53 -10.26 8.41 0.27
CA LEU A 53 -9.82 7.79 1.53
C LEU A 53 -8.58 8.53 2.01
N ARG A 54 -8.59 9.11 3.22
CA ARG A 54 -7.38 9.69 3.82
C ARG A 54 -6.80 8.74 4.85
N VAL A 55 -5.55 8.36 4.67
CA VAL A 55 -4.75 7.65 5.67
C VAL A 55 -3.95 8.67 6.47
N ALA A 56 -4.09 8.64 7.79
CA ALA A 56 -3.33 9.46 8.71
C ALA A 56 -2.64 8.60 9.77
N GLY A 57 -1.42 9.00 10.16
CA GLY A 57 -0.65 8.34 11.21
C GLY A 57 -0.16 9.34 12.27
N PRO A 58 0.84 8.95 13.09
CA PRO A 58 1.33 9.77 14.19
C PRO A 58 1.87 11.16 13.78
N GLU A 59 2.46 11.26 12.58
CA GLU A 59 2.97 12.50 12.02
C GLU A 59 1.93 13.27 11.18
N GLY A 60 0.64 12.96 11.33
CA GLY A 60 -0.46 13.56 10.57
C GLY A 60 -0.81 12.80 9.27
N PRO A 61 -1.53 13.44 8.34
CA PRO A 61 -1.93 12.84 7.06
C PRO A 61 -0.74 12.31 6.25
N LEU A 62 -0.87 11.07 5.79
CA LEU A 62 0.14 10.40 4.95
C LEU A 62 -0.23 10.52 3.47
N CYS A 63 -1.42 10.03 3.12
CA CYS A 63 -1.89 10.02 1.75
C CYS A 63 -3.41 10.10 1.65
N GLU A 64 -3.87 10.42 0.44
CA GLU A 64 -5.27 10.43 0.06
C GLU A 64 -5.44 9.61 -1.22
N ILE A 65 -6.46 8.76 -1.26
CA ILE A 65 -6.67 7.77 -2.33
C ILE A 65 -8.06 7.96 -2.92
N TRP A 66 -8.11 8.15 -4.24
CA TRP A 66 -9.34 8.14 -5.02
C TRP A 66 -9.42 6.83 -5.78
N LEU A 67 -10.42 6.01 -5.48
CA LEU A 67 -10.64 4.75 -6.19
C LEU A 67 -11.36 5.00 -7.51
N ARG A 68 -11.03 4.21 -8.53
CA ARG A 68 -11.82 4.16 -9.77
C ARG A 68 -13.23 3.69 -9.43
N ALA A 69 -14.23 4.42 -9.92
CA ALA A 69 -15.64 4.15 -9.61
C ALA A 69 -16.04 2.73 -10.00
N VAL A 70 -15.55 2.26 -11.16
CA VAL A 70 -15.70 0.88 -11.64
C VAL A 70 -14.39 0.41 -12.28
N VAL A 71 -13.80 -0.66 -11.74
CA VAL A 71 -12.58 -1.30 -12.25
C VAL A 71 -12.97 -2.37 -13.27
N PRO A 72 -12.49 -2.29 -14.52
CA PRO A 72 -12.75 -3.31 -15.53
C PRO A 72 -12.03 -4.60 -15.17
N ALA A 73 -12.68 -5.73 -15.44
CA ALA A 73 -12.13 -7.05 -15.22
C ALA A 73 -12.48 -8.00 -16.38
N ARG A 74 -11.70 -9.06 -16.51
CA ARG A 74 -12.00 -10.17 -17.43
C ARG A 74 -13.27 -10.89 -16.99
N ALA A 75 -14.00 -11.44 -17.96
CA ALA A 75 -15.13 -12.33 -17.68
C ALA A 75 -14.69 -13.59 -16.90
N THR A 76 -13.47 -14.07 -17.16
CA THR A 76 -12.90 -15.26 -16.49
C THR A 76 -11.56 -14.91 -15.86
N ALA A 77 -11.45 -15.13 -14.55
CA ALA A 77 -10.21 -14.92 -13.80
C ALA A 77 -9.15 -15.98 -14.15
N GLN A 78 -7.90 -15.55 -14.27
CA GLN A 78 -6.76 -16.44 -14.37
C GLN A 78 -6.56 -17.20 -13.05
N GLN A 79 -6.39 -18.52 -13.14
CA GLN A 79 -6.08 -19.36 -11.99
C GLN A 79 -4.60 -19.74 -12.05
N LYS A 80 -3.77 -19.01 -11.32
CA LYS A 80 -2.33 -19.30 -11.19
C LYS A 80 -1.90 -19.11 -9.74
N LEU A 81 -0.96 -19.95 -9.30
CA LEU A 81 -0.44 -19.90 -7.94
C LEU A 81 0.05 -18.49 -7.56
N GLY A 82 -0.37 -18.04 -6.39
CA GLY A 82 -0.02 -16.75 -5.83
C GLY A 82 -0.75 -15.55 -6.45
N ILE A 83 -1.68 -15.73 -7.39
CA ILE A 83 -2.51 -14.62 -7.90
C ILE A 83 -3.87 -14.66 -7.20
N ALA A 84 -4.17 -13.67 -6.38
CA ALA A 84 -5.47 -13.54 -5.72
C ALA A 84 -6.51 -12.88 -6.62
N TYR A 85 -6.09 -11.93 -7.47
CA TYR A 85 -6.99 -11.12 -8.28
C TYR A 85 -6.83 -11.36 -9.78
N GLY A 86 -6.92 -12.63 -10.18
CA GLY A 86 -6.70 -13.08 -11.56
C GLY A 86 -7.68 -12.54 -12.60
N GLN A 87 -8.76 -11.86 -12.18
CA GLN A 87 -9.69 -11.15 -13.04
C GLN A 87 -9.13 -9.83 -13.59
N PHE A 88 -8.08 -9.26 -13.00
CA PHE A 88 -7.50 -8.00 -13.47
C PHE A 88 -6.36 -8.23 -14.46
N GLU A 89 -6.28 -7.36 -15.46
CA GLU A 89 -5.17 -7.34 -16.39
C GLU A 89 -4.07 -6.41 -15.87
N GLU A 90 -2.81 -6.77 -16.09
CA GLU A 90 -1.71 -5.86 -15.78
C GLU A 90 -1.88 -4.53 -16.53
N GLY A 91 -1.51 -3.42 -15.89
CA GLY A 91 -1.74 -2.07 -16.37
C GLY A 91 -3.16 -1.53 -16.14
N THR A 92 -4.07 -2.31 -15.55
CA THR A 92 -5.42 -1.80 -15.19
C THR A 92 -5.33 -0.65 -14.20
N LEU A 93 -6.03 0.47 -14.49
CA LEU A 93 -6.17 1.60 -13.57
C LEU A 93 -7.12 1.26 -12.42
N PHE A 94 -6.62 1.38 -11.20
CA PHE A 94 -7.38 1.18 -9.95
C PHE A 94 -7.81 2.48 -9.27
N GLY A 95 -7.09 3.56 -9.52
CA GLY A 95 -7.33 4.82 -8.84
C GLY A 95 -6.14 5.76 -8.93
N ALA A 96 -6.14 6.74 -8.04
CA ALA A 96 -5.06 7.68 -7.84
C ALA A 96 -4.74 7.84 -6.36
N ILE A 97 -3.50 8.23 -6.07
CA ILE A 97 -3.01 8.48 -4.72
C ILE A 97 -2.23 9.80 -4.70
N ARG A 98 -2.49 10.62 -3.69
CA ARG A 98 -1.70 11.80 -3.36
C ARG A 98 -0.94 11.53 -2.07
N PHE A 99 0.38 11.52 -2.12
CA PHE A 99 1.22 11.52 -0.93
C PHE A 99 1.42 12.96 -0.45
N LEU A 100 1.05 13.22 0.80
CA LEU A 100 1.14 14.55 1.43
C LEU A 100 2.51 14.77 2.10
N ARG A 101 3.25 13.69 2.33
CA ARG A 101 4.61 13.69 2.84
C ARG A 101 5.41 12.54 2.25
N GLU A 102 6.71 12.54 2.50
CA GLU A 102 7.60 11.47 2.09
C GLU A 102 7.21 10.14 2.76
N THR A 103 7.33 9.05 2.01
CA THR A 103 7.08 7.68 2.49
C THR A 103 8.04 6.70 1.82
N ARG A 104 7.88 5.41 2.15
CA ARG A 104 8.56 4.32 1.47
C ARG A 104 7.55 3.35 0.91
N ASP A 105 7.84 2.83 -0.27
CA ASP A 105 7.06 1.76 -0.86
C ASP A 105 7.42 0.39 -0.25
N PHE A 106 6.80 -0.67 -0.76
CA PHE A 106 6.97 -2.01 -0.21
C PHE A 106 8.40 -2.57 -0.37
N ARG A 107 9.24 -1.92 -1.20
CA ARG A 107 10.66 -2.22 -1.39
C ARG A 107 11.59 -1.27 -0.64
N LYS A 108 11.09 -0.54 0.36
CA LYS A 108 11.84 0.48 1.13
C LYS A 108 12.33 1.64 0.26
N GLN A 109 11.85 1.78 -0.97
CA GLN A 109 12.30 2.84 -1.88
C GLN A 109 11.62 4.15 -1.51
N LEU A 110 12.36 5.25 -1.57
CA LEU A 110 11.85 6.56 -1.19
C LEU A 110 10.80 7.04 -2.20
N VAL A 111 9.61 7.40 -1.72
CA VAL A 111 8.55 8.02 -2.51
C VAL A 111 8.33 9.43 -2.00
N LYS A 112 8.60 10.41 -2.88
CA LYS A 112 8.41 11.83 -2.56
C LYS A 112 6.91 12.20 -2.55
N PRO A 113 6.52 13.28 -1.84
CA PRO A 113 5.18 13.85 -1.97
C PRO A 113 4.82 14.11 -3.43
N GLY A 114 3.59 13.84 -3.83
CA GLY A 114 3.15 13.97 -5.21
C GLY A 114 1.87 13.21 -5.51
N VAL A 115 1.38 13.36 -6.74
CA VAL A 115 0.17 12.70 -7.25
C VAL A 115 0.55 11.62 -8.26
N PHE A 116 -0.03 10.44 -8.08
CA PHE A 116 0.25 9.26 -8.88
C PHE A 116 -1.06 8.53 -9.22
N THR A 117 -1.08 7.81 -10.34
CA THR A 117 -2.09 6.78 -10.59
C THR A 117 -1.62 5.44 -10.01
N LEU A 118 -2.59 4.55 -9.73
CA LEU A 118 -2.37 3.20 -9.24
C LEU A 118 -2.69 2.19 -10.35
N ARG A 119 -1.68 1.45 -10.81
CA ARG A 119 -1.80 0.50 -11.92
C ARG A 119 -1.48 -0.92 -11.48
N TYR A 120 -2.39 -1.85 -11.73
CA TYR A 120 -2.22 -3.24 -11.31
C TYR A 120 -1.05 -3.93 -12.04
N ALA A 121 -0.31 -4.76 -11.33
CA ALA A 121 0.78 -5.56 -11.86
C ALA A 121 0.98 -6.82 -11.03
N LEU A 122 1.66 -7.80 -11.64
CA LEU A 122 2.12 -9.00 -10.98
C LEU A 122 3.63 -8.95 -10.83
N HIS A 123 4.17 -9.25 -9.65
CA HIS A 123 5.62 -9.45 -9.56
C HIS A 123 6.03 -10.70 -10.36
N PRO A 124 7.26 -10.73 -10.89
CA PRO A 124 7.76 -11.86 -11.68
C PRO A 124 7.80 -13.18 -10.89
N VAL A 125 7.74 -14.31 -11.62
CA VAL A 125 8.04 -15.64 -11.08
C VAL A 125 9.47 -15.98 -11.46
N ASP A 126 10.42 -15.47 -10.69
CA ASP A 126 11.84 -15.78 -10.83
C ASP A 126 12.49 -15.84 -9.44
N GLY A 127 13.71 -16.38 -9.36
CA GLY A 127 14.39 -16.62 -8.09
C GLY A 127 14.62 -15.35 -7.24
N ASN A 128 14.57 -14.15 -7.83
CA ASN A 128 14.81 -12.89 -7.12
C ASN A 128 13.52 -12.24 -6.57
N HIS A 129 12.35 -12.79 -6.89
CA HIS A 129 11.06 -12.22 -6.48
C HIS A 129 10.18 -13.23 -5.71
N MET A 130 10.65 -14.46 -5.51
CA MET A 130 9.93 -15.45 -4.70
C MET A 130 10.05 -15.12 -3.21
N GLY A 131 8.94 -15.18 -2.48
CA GLY A 131 8.91 -15.00 -1.03
C GLY A 131 8.81 -13.56 -0.53
N VAL A 132 8.87 -12.55 -1.42
CA VAL A 132 8.79 -11.14 -1.01
C VAL A 132 7.39 -10.70 -0.54
N SER A 133 6.36 -11.45 -0.90
CA SER A 133 4.95 -11.19 -0.54
C SER A 133 4.15 -12.50 -0.57
N PRO A 134 3.11 -12.66 0.27
CA PRO A 134 2.23 -13.84 0.24
C PRO A 134 1.46 -14.01 -1.09
N ILE A 135 1.11 -12.89 -1.74
CA ILE A 135 0.46 -12.88 -3.05
C ILE A 135 1.26 -12.02 -4.04
N ARG A 136 1.01 -12.28 -5.32
CA ARG A 136 1.76 -11.72 -6.44
C ARG A 136 1.25 -10.37 -6.92
N ASP A 137 0.09 -9.98 -6.42
CA ASP A 137 -0.70 -8.84 -6.83
C ASP A 137 -0.15 -7.55 -6.21
N PHE A 138 0.16 -6.56 -7.05
CA PHE A 138 0.68 -5.26 -6.64
C PHE A 138 -0.03 -4.13 -7.39
N LEU A 139 -0.01 -2.95 -6.79
CA LEU A 139 -0.23 -1.70 -7.50
C LEU A 139 1.11 -0.99 -7.71
N LEU A 140 1.31 -0.43 -8.90
CA LEU A 140 2.45 0.39 -9.25
C LEU A 140 2.04 1.86 -9.30
N LEU A 141 2.87 2.74 -8.74
CA LEU A 141 2.69 4.18 -8.94
C LEU A 141 3.12 4.56 -10.34
N VAL A 142 2.34 5.38 -11.03
CA VAL A 142 2.80 6.12 -12.22
C VAL A 142 2.60 7.62 -11.93
N PRO A 143 3.61 8.49 -12.16
CA PRO A 143 3.43 9.94 -11.98
C PRO A 143 2.22 10.45 -12.75
N ALA A 144 1.41 11.33 -12.15
CA ALA A 144 0.20 11.85 -12.78
C ALA A 144 0.45 12.46 -14.17
N GLY A 145 1.58 13.17 -14.36
CA GLY A 145 1.96 13.76 -15.65
C GLY A 145 2.40 12.75 -16.72
N GLU A 146 2.59 11.49 -16.36
CA GLU A 146 3.04 10.40 -17.25
C GLU A 146 1.90 9.42 -17.59
N ASP A 147 0.71 9.61 -16.99
CA ASP A 147 -0.46 8.75 -17.20
C ASP A 147 -1.68 9.58 -17.64
N SER A 148 -1.97 9.56 -18.94
CA SER A 148 -3.02 10.39 -19.55
C SER A 148 -4.28 9.63 -19.97
N ASN A 149 -4.31 8.30 -19.84
CA ASN A 149 -5.38 7.48 -20.42
C ASN A 149 -5.77 6.31 -19.51
N PRO A 150 -7.06 6.12 -19.16
CA PRO A 150 -7.51 5.03 -18.28
C PRO A 150 -7.46 3.63 -18.90
N VAL A 151 -7.12 3.51 -20.19
CA VAL A 151 -6.89 2.21 -20.87
C VAL A 151 -5.73 1.46 -20.21
N ASN A 152 -5.80 0.13 -20.26
CA ASN A 152 -4.78 -0.74 -19.69
C ASN A 152 -3.43 -0.53 -20.40
N PHE A 153 -2.36 -0.38 -19.61
CA PHE A 153 -1.00 -0.47 -20.13
C PHE A 153 -0.57 -1.91 -20.33
N THR A 154 0.44 -2.14 -21.15
CA THR A 154 1.14 -3.43 -21.11
C THR A 154 1.96 -3.56 -19.82
N ARG A 155 2.34 -4.79 -19.44
CA ARG A 155 3.29 -5.06 -18.35
C ARG A 155 4.56 -4.21 -18.46
N VAL A 156 5.13 -4.16 -19.66
CA VAL A 156 6.42 -3.49 -19.91
C VAL A 156 6.25 -1.98 -19.73
N ASP A 157 5.17 -1.42 -20.27
CA ASP A 157 4.90 0.02 -20.20
C ASP A 157 4.66 0.46 -18.76
N VAL A 158 3.80 -0.25 -18.00
CA VAL A 158 3.51 0.12 -16.61
C VAL A 158 4.75 0.05 -15.73
N VAL A 159 5.65 -0.92 -15.95
CA VAL A 159 6.93 -1.00 -15.22
C VAL A 159 7.83 0.17 -15.56
N ASN A 160 7.96 0.51 -16.83
CA ASN A 160 8.83 1.61 -17.27
C ASN A 160 8.32 2.97 -16.80
N LEU A 161 7.00 3.19 -16.85
CA LEU A 161 6.37 4.39 -16.31
C LEU A 161 6.56 4.46 -14.79
N SER A 162 6.42 3.33 -14.07
CA SER A 162 6.51 3.33 -12.61
C SER A 162 7.91 3.62 -12.07
N LYS A 163 8.97 3.25 -12.80
CA LYS A 163 10.34 3.66 -12.47
C LYS A 163 10.49 5.18 -12.34
N LYS A 164 9.73 5.95 -13.12
CA LYS A 164 9.74 7.42 -13.08
C LYS A 164 9.14 8.00 -11.79
N ALA A 165 8.31 7.24 -11.05
CA ALA A 165 7.74 7.69 -9.78
C ALA A 165 8.80 7.96 -8.71
N ILE A 166 9.90 7.21 -8.76
CA ILE A 166 10.97 7.25 -7.75
C ILE A 166 12.35 7.52 -8.35
N GLY A 167 12.48 7.54 -9.68
CA GLY A 167 13.74 7.82 -10.38
C GLY A 167 14.78 6.71 -10.26
N LEU A 168 14.34 5.45 -10.08
CA LEU A 168 15.20 4.28 -9.87
C LEU A 168 14.96 3.21 -10.95
N ASN A 169 15.81 2.18 -10.98
CA ASN A 169 15.71 1.09 -11.95
C ASN A 169 14.61 0.06 -11.64
N HIS A 170 14.03 0.11 -10.44
CA HIS A 170 12.87 -0.69 -10.04
C HIS A 170 11.61 0.18 -10.01
N PRO A 171 10.42 -0.37 -10.33
CA PRO A 171 9.16 0.35 -10.21
C PRO A 171 8.82 0.60 -8.74
N SER A 172 7.97 1.59 -8.46
CA SER A 172 7.44 1.77 -7.11
C SER A 172 6.30 0.79 -6.87
N VAL A 173 6.47 -0.12 -5.89
CA VAL A 173 5.56 -1.26 -5.68
C VAL A 173 4.80 -1.15 -4.37
N TRP A 174 3.48 -1.39 -4.43
CA TRP A 174 2.56 -1.35 -3.30
C TRP A 174 1.81 -2.67 -3.24
N SER A 175 2.13 -3.49 -2.23
CA SER A 175 1.62 -4.86 -2.14
C SER A 175 0.13 -4.88 -1.88
N LEU A 176 -0.61 -5.69 -2.64
CA LEU A 176 -1.98 -6.01 -2.31
C LEU A 176 -2.00 -7.20 -1.35
N THR A 177 -3.04 -7.27 -0.54
CA THR A 177 -3.35 -8.44 0.30
C THR A 177 -4.71 -8.99 -0.09
N SER A 178 -4.98 -10.25 0.24
CA SER A 178 -6.33 -10.81 0.09
C SER A 178 -7.32 -9.98 0.90
N GLY A 179 -8.48 -9.66 0.32
CA GLY A 179 -9.61 -9.06 1.01
C GLY A 179 -10.51 -10.07 1.74
N GLU A 180 -10.09 -11.34 1.79
CA GLU A 180 -10.73 -12.37 2.62
C GLU A 180 -10.47 -12.09 4.11
N GLY A 181 -11.47 -12.37 4.93
CA GLY A 181 -11.44 -12.14 6.38
C GLY A 181 -12.65 -11.36 6.87
N GLU A 182 -12.75 -11.20 8.19
CA GLU A 182 -13.77 -10.36 8.80
C GLU A 182 -13.31 -8.90 8.76
N HIS A 183 -14.06 -8.07 8.03
CA HIS A 183 -13.87 -6.62 7.96
C HIS A 183 -15.15 -5.96 8.49
N ALA A 184 -15.13 -5.58 9.77
CA ALA A 184 -16.33 -5.07 10.46
C ALA A 184 -16.79 -3.73 9.86
N THR A 185 -15.84 -2.91 9.39
CA THR A 185 -16.11 -1.63 8.74
C THR A 185 -15.21 -1.48 7.53
N ILE A 186 -15.73 -0.99 6.41
CA ILE A 186 -14.91 -0.70 5.22
C ILE A 186 -15.20 0.75 4.80
N PRO A 187 -14.16 1.61 4.65
CA PRO A 187 -12.73 1.30 4.74
C PRO A 187 -12.24 1.08 6.18
N GLU A 188 -11.16 0.31 6.34
CA GLU A 188 -10.44 0.16 7.62
C GLU A 188 -8.95 -0.01 7.40
N LEU A 189 -8.15 0.36 8.42
CA LEU A 189 -6.72 0.08 8.47
C LEU A 189 -6.48 -1.00 9.52
N VAL A 190 -5.84 -2.08 9.09
CA VAL A 190 -5.51 -3.22 9.94
C VAL A 190 -4.00 -3.33 10.03
N ARG A 191 -3.49 -3.41 11.26
CA ARG A 191 -2.10 -3.71 11.52
C ARG A 191 -1.86 -5.21 11.40
N GLN A 192 -0.92 -5.59 10.56
CA GLN A 192 -0.40 -6.94 10.46
C GLN A 192 0.82 -7.01 11.38
N GLU A 193 0.63 -7.54 12.59
CA GLU A 193 1.61 -7.45 13.68
C GLU A 193 2.91 -8.20 13.38
N GLU A 194 2.83 -9.37 12.73
CA GLU A 194 4.01 -10.21 12.45
C GLU A 194 4.96 -9.54 11.44
N GLU A 195 4.41 -8.94 10.40
CA GLU A 195 5.16 -8.27 9.34
C GLU A 195 5.38 -6.77 9.62
N ASN A 196 4.76 -6.26 10.69
CA ASN A 196 4.72 -4.83 11.04
C ASN A 196 4.26 -3.93 9.87
N LEU A 197 3.18 -4.35 9.21
CA LEU A 197 2.56 -3.64 8.08
C LEU A 197 1.25 -2.99 8.52
N TRP A 198 0.85 -1.92 7.82
CA TRP A 198 -0.53 -1.45 7.86
C TRP A 198 -1.17 -1.61 6.47
N ALA A 199 -2.22 -2.41 6.42
CA ALA A 199 -3.00 -2.65 5.20
C ALA A 199 -4.33 -1.87 5.27
N LEU A 200 -4.57 -1.05 4.25
CA LEU A 200 -5.85 -0.39 4.02
C LEU A 200 -6.77 -1.37 3.30
N TYR A 201 -7.84 -1.78 3.95
CA TYR A 201 -8.91 -2.55 3.35
C TYR A 201 -9.99 -1.61 2.81
N PHE A 202 -10.32 -1.78 1.53
CA PHE A 202 -11.28 -0.94 0.81
C PHE A 202 -12.11 -1.77 -0.16
N ARG A 203 -13.21 -1.17 -0.64
CA ARG A 203 -14.11 -1.79 -1.62
C ARG A 203 -14.00 -1.07 -2.95
N VAL A 204 -13.88 -1.85 -4.03
CA VAL A 204 -14.03 -1.39 -5.41
C VAL A 204 -15.24 -2.04 -6.05
N GLN A 205 -15.89 -1.35 -7.00
CA GLN A 205 -16.83 -2.01 -7.90
C GLN A 205 -16.05 -2.59 -9.07
N VAL A 206 -16.21 -3.87 -9.33
CA VAL A 206 -15.52 -4.60 -10.39
C VAL A 206 -16.53 -4.99 -11.44
N GLN A 207 -16.28 -4.64 -12.69
CA GLN A 207 -17.14 -4.98 -13.81
C GLN A 207 -16.44 -5.97 -14.74
N PRO A 208 -16.85 -7.25 -14.73
CA PRO A 208 -16.40 -8.23 -15.73
C PRO A 208 -16.89 -7.84 -17.13
N THR A 209 -16.12 -8.17 -18.18
CA THR A 209 -16.57 -8.02 -19.57
C THR A 209 -17.93 -8.69 -19.80
N GLY A 210 -18.93 -7.91 -20.21
CA GLY A 210 -20.30 -8.40 -20.44
C GLY A 210 -21.11 -8.67 -19.16
N GLY A 211 -20.56 -8.38 -17.99
CA GLY A 211 -21.22 -8.52 -16.69
C GLY A 211 -21.64 -7.20 -16.06
N THR A 212 -22.36 -7.31 -14.94
CA THR A 212 -22.73 -6.18 -14.08
C THR A 212 -21.64 -5.89 -13.04
N PRO A 213 -21.42 -4.63 -12.64
CA PRO A 213 -20.52 -4.31 -11.54
C PRO A 213 -20.90 -5.03 -10.25
N ALA A 214 -19.91 -5.57 -9.55
CA ALA A 214 -20.06 -6.21 -8.24
C ALA A 214 -18.95 -5.75 -7.29
N PRO A 215 -19.23 -5.64 -5.98
CA PRO A 215 -18.23 -5.19 -5.02
C PRO A 215 -17.16 -6.26 -4.78
N LEU A 216 -15.91 -5.82 -4.68
CA LEU A 216 -14.76 -6.63 -4.27
C LEU A 216 -14.01 -5.89 -3.16
N VAL A 217 -13.71 -6.60 -2.07
CA VAL A 217 -12.84 -6.11 -0.99
C VAL A 217 -11.40 -6.48 -1.31
N MET A 218 -10.48 -5.55 -1.07
CA MET A 218 -9.05 -5.73 -1.27
C MET A 218 -8.29 -5.00 -0.17
N GLY A 219 -7.11 -5.51 0.20
CA GLY A 219 -6.17 -4.79 1.04
C GLY A 219 -5.00 -4.21 0.23
N LEU A 220 -4.53 -3.03 0.61
CA LEU A 220 -3.31 -2.39 0.09
C LEU A 220 -2.39 -2.05 1.24
N VAL A 221 -1.18 -2.57 1.24
CA VAL A 221 -0.15 -2.19 2.22
C VAL A 221 0.25 -0.74 1.97
N VAL A 222 -0.08 0.15 2.90
CA VAL A 222 0.19 1.60 2.81
C VAL A 222 1.32 2.08 3.72
N VAL A 223 1.70 1.26 4.72
CA VAL A 223 2.85 1.47 5.60
C VAL A 223 3.54 0.14 5.86
N GLY A 224 4.87 0.16 5.90
CA GLY A 224 5.70 -1.03 6.05
C GLY A 224 6.22 -1.52 4.70
N HIS A 225 7.04 -2.57 4.73
CA HIS A 225 7.75 -3.08 3.57
C HIS A 225 8.01 -4.58 3.70
N ALA A 226 8.35 -5.24 2.59
CA ALA A 226 8.78 -6.63 2.64
C ALA A 226 9.96 -6.81 3.62
N PRO A 227 10.04 -7.95 4.34
CA PRO A 227 11.19 -8.27 5.19
C PRO A 227 12.52 -8.19 4.40
N GLU A 228 12.51 -8.74 3.19
CA GLU A 228 13.65 -8.89 2.27
C GLU A 228 13.54 -7.96 1.05
N ALA A 229 13.25 -6.68 1.30
CA ALA A 229 13.19 -5.61 0.28
C ALA A 229 14.56 -5.14 -0.23
#